data_AF-A0A2W5ZIY9-F1
#
_entry.id   AF-A0A2W5ZIY9-F1
#
_cell.length_a   1.000
_cell.length_b   1.000
_cell.length_c   1.000
_cell.angle_alpha   90.00
_cell.angle_beta   90.00
_cell.angle_gamma   90.00
#
_symmetry.space_group_name_H-M   'P 1'
#
loop_
_entity.id
_entity.type
_entity.pdbx_description
1 polymer ?
#
loop_
_entity_poly.entity_id
_entity_poly.type
_entity_poly.pdbx_seq_one_letter_code
_entity_poly.pdbx_strand_id
1 'polypeptide(L)'
;ASIAQGAGGYGREKGNTQLAIKEELGLIGLWLYGLQLASLFLQLARTFKQIQTRDDKVAFGIVTGAILGMTVNSVFEAWCVAPGSPECSYFWGLVGIALGMARVATKTR
;
A
#
# COMPACT_ATOMS: atom_id res chain seq x y z
N ALA A 1 -26.36 18.76 -6.21
CA ALA A 1 -25.27 18.77 -5.23
C ALA A 1 -25.27 17.44 -4.48
N SER A 2 -24.33 16.53 -4.75
CA SER A 2 -24.19 15.28 -3.96
C SER A 2 -22.80 14.64 -4.10
N ILE A 3 -21.73 15.43 -4.00
CA ILE A 3 -20.35 14.94 -3.90
C ILE A 3 -19.92 15.08 -2.43
N ALA A 4 -20.50 14.29 -1.54
CA ALA A 4 -20.12 14.26 -0.13
C ALA A 4 -20.64 13.03 0.65
N GLN A 5 -20.86 11.86 0.02
CA GLN A 5 -20.90 10.61 0.80
C GLN A 5 -19.44 10.19 1.05
N GLY A 6 -18.79 10.97 1.91
CA GLY A 6 -17.38 10.83 2.25
C GLY A 6 -17.14 9.59 3.10
N ALA A 7 -15.98 8.97 2.84
CA ALA A 7 -15.37 7.80 3.47
C ALA A 7 -15.44 7.69 5.01
N GLY A 8 -15.92 8.71 5.73
CA GLY A 8 -16.07 8.68 7.20
C GLY A 8 -17.20 7.79 7.73
N GLY A 9 -18.19 7.45 6.89
CA GLY A 9 -19.22 6.45 7.22
C GLY A 9 -18.64 5.04 7.15
N TYR A 10 -18.36 4.57 5.94
CA TYR A 10 -17.94 3.19 5.62
C TYR A 10 -16.73 2.69 6.44
N GLY A 11 -15.76 3.57 6.74
CA GLY A 11 -14.58 3.23 7.55
C GLY A 11 -14.85 3.08 9.05
N ARG A 12 -15.90 3.71 9.60
CA ARG A 12 -16.28 3.57 11.02
C ARG A 12 -17.17 2.36 11.28
N GLU A 13 -17.99 1.96 10.31
CA GLU A 13 -18.94 0.84 10.44
C GLU A 13 -18.21 -0.50 10.33
N LYS A 14 -17.16 -0.56 9.52
CA LYS A 14 -16.30 -1.73 9.38
C LYS A 14 -14.93 -1.43 9.97
N GLY A 15 -14.75 -1.68 11.27
CA GLY A 15 -13.53 -1.35 12.01
C GLY A 15 -12.20 -1.99 11.54
N ASN A 16 -12.16 -2.71 10.41
CA ASN A 16 -10.94 -3.30 9.85
C ASN A 16 -11.10 -3.59 8.34
N THR A 17 -10.06 -3.26 7.54
CA THR A 17 -9.99 -3.56 6.09
C THR A 17 -10.22 -5.05 5.81
N GLN A 18 -9.60 -5.93 6.59
CA GLN A 18 -9.68 -7.38 6.37
C GLN A 18 -11.07 -7.94 6.68
N LEU A 19 -11.76 -7.38 7.67
CA LEU A 19 -13.13 -7.75 8.00
C LEU A 19 -14.10 -7.28 6.91
N ALA A 20 -13.91 -6.06 6.42
CA ALA A 20 -14.71 -5.49 5.34
C ALA A 20 -14.59 -6.30 4.04
N ILE A 21 -13.37 -6.67 3.65
CA ILE A 21 -13.13 -7.52 2.46
C ILE A 21 -13.74 -8.90 2.67
N LYS A 22 -13.60 -9.50 3.86
CA LYS A 22 -14.19 -10.80 4.16
C LYS A 22 -15.72 -10.77 4.11
N GLU A 23 -16.34 -9.69 4.56
CA GLU A 23 -17.80 -9.55 4.54
C GLU A 23 -18.35 -9.30 3.13
N GLU A 24 -17.69 -8.46 2.32
CA GLU A 24 -18.20 -8.08 1.00
C GLU A 24 -17.76 -9.03 -0.14
N LEU A 25 -16.55 -9.58 -0.05
CA LEU A 25 -15.91 -10.38 -1.11
C LEU A 25 -15.55 -11.81 -0.67
N GLY A 26 -15.78 -12.15 0.60
CA GLY A 26 -15.47 -13.47 1.15
C GLY A 26 -13.97 -13.78 1.22
N LEU A 27 -13.66 -15.07 1.38
CA LEU A 27 -12.28 -15.58 1.49
C LEU A 27 -11.43 -15.29 0.24
N ILE A 28 -12.07 -15.20 -0.93
CA ILE A 28 -11.42 -14.97 -2.22
C ILE A 28 -10.88 -13.54 -2.30
N GLY A 29 -11.65 -12.56 -1.85
CA GLY A 29 -11.19 -11.16 -1.79
C GLY A 29 -9.99 -10.99 -0.87
N LEU A 30 -10.01 -11.66 0.29
CA LEU A 30 -8.88 -11.65 1.22
C LEU A 30 -7.63 -12.28 0.60
N TRP A 31 -7.80 -13.37 -0.15
CA TRP A 31 -6.70 -14.03 -0.86
C TRP A 31 -6.08 -13.15 -1.94
N LEU A 32 -6.91 -12.48 -2.76
CA LEU A 32 -6.43 -11.55 -3.80
C LEU A 32 -5.72 -10.34 -3.18
N TYR A 33 -6.24 -9.81 -2.07
CA TYR A 33 -5.59 -8.74 -1.32
C TYR A 33 -4.21 -9.16 -0.80
N GLY A 34 -4.13 -10.34 -0.17
CA GLY A 34 -2.88 -10.92 0.29
C GLY A 34 -1.88 -11.14 -0.85
N LEU A 35 -2.34 -11.64 -1.99
CA LEU A 35 -1.52 -11.87 -3.18
C LEU A 35 -1.00 -10.55 -3.76
N GLN A 36 -1.84 -9.52 -3.83
CA GLN A 36 -1.45 -8.18 -4.28
C GLN A 36 -0.37 -7.59 -3.38
N LEU A 37 -0.56 -7.61 -2.06
CA LEU A 37 0.45 -7.14 -1.11
C LEU A 37 1.74 -7.95 -1.19
N ALA A 38 1.64 -9.28 -1.24
CA ALA A 38 2.80 -10.16 -1.37
C ALA A 38 3.59 -9.85 -2.65
N SER A 39 2.92 -9.66 -3.78
CA SER A 39 3.55 -9.31 -5.05
C SER A 39 4.30 -7.97 -4.99
N LEU A 40 3.70 -6.99 -4.30
CA LEU A 40 4.28 -5.67 -4.10
C LEU A 40 5.54 -5.76 -3.24
N PHE A 41 5.47 -6.40 -2.06
CA PHE A 41 6.64 -6.57 -1.19
C PHE A 41 7.74 -7.42 -1.84
N LEU A 42 7.40 -8.43 -2.64
CA LEU A 42 8.37 -9.20 -3.40
C LEU A 42 9.11 -8.33 -4.44
N GLN A 43 8.40 -7.45 -5.16
CA GLN A 43 9.04 -6.50 -6.08
C GLN A 43 9.92 -5.48 -5.34
N LEU A 44 9.44 -4.92 -4.22
CA LEU A 44 10.24 -3.98 -3.42
C LEU A 44 11.50 -4.67 -2.86
N ALA A 45 11.38 -5.89 -2.34
CA ALA A 45 12.52 -6.66 -1.82
C ALA A 45 13.54 -7.01 -2.92
N ARG A 46 13.07 -7.37 -4.12
CA ARG A 46 13.95 -7.62 -5.28
C ARG A 46 14.68 -6.34 -5.69
N THR A 47 13.97 -5.22 -5.75
CA THR A 47 14.54 -3.92 -6.11
C THR A 47 15.58 -3.48 -5.08
N PHE A 48 15.28 -3.60 -3.78
CA PHE A 48 16.22 -3.26 -2.70
C PHE A 48 17.53 -4.06 -2.78
N LYS A 49 17.48 -5.31 -3.25
CA LYS A 49 18.68 -6.13 -3.50
C LYS A 49 19.45 -5.70 -4.75
N GLN A 50 18.80 -5.07 -5.73
CA GLN A 50 19.41 -4.61 -6.98
C GLN A 50 20.08 -3.24 -6.84
N ILE A 51 19.64 -2.39 -5.90
CA ILE A 51 20.26 -1.09 -5.65
C ILE A 51 21.67 -1.28 -5.05
N GLN A 52 22.69 -0.85 -5.79
CA GLN A 52 24.09 -0.87 -5.33
C GLN A 52 24.50 0.40 -4.59
N THR A 53 23.95 1.57 -4.96
CA THR A 53 24.26 2.86 -4.33
C THR A 53 23.75 2.89 -2.89
N ARG A 54 24.60 3.22 -1.91
CA ARG A 54 24.21 3.26 -0.50
C ARG A 54 23.12 4.29 -0.22
N ASP A 55 23.23 5.50 -0.79
CA ASP A 55 22.26 6.58 -0.58
C ASP A 55 20.86 6.23 -1.11
N ASP A 56 20.77 5.72 -2.35
CA ASP A 56 19.51 5.25 -2.94
C ASP A 56 18.92 4.09 -2.14
N LYS A 57 19.76 3.23 -1.58
CA LYS A 57 19.32 2.08 -0.77
C LYS A 57 18.74 2.51 0.56
N VAL A 58 19.31 3.53 1.21
CA VAL A 58 18.74 4.11 2.44
C VAL A 58 17.41 4.77 2.13
N ALA A 59 17.35 5.62 1.10
CA ALA A 59 16.12 6.29 0.70
C ALA A 59 15.01 5.29 0.33
N PHE A 60 15.33 4.26 -0.46
CA PHE A 60 14.40 3.19 -0.82
C PHE A 60 13.96 2.37 0.39
N GLY A 61 14.87 2.11 1.34
CA GLY A 61 14.56 1.44 2.60
C GLY A 61 13.57 2.22 3.46
N ILE A 62 13.72 3.53 3.56
CA ILE A 62 12.79 4.42 4.29
C ILE A 62 11.41 4.39 3.64
N VAL A 63 11.34 4.55 2.32
CA VAL A 63 10.06 4.51 1.58
C VAL A 63 9.39 3.14 1.71
N THR A 64 10.16 2.05 1.59
CA THR A 64 9.65 0.68 1.78
C THR A 64 9.14 0.45 3.21
N GLY A 65 9.87 0.96 4.21
CA GLY A 65 9.47 0.89 5.61
C GLY A 65 8.18 1.68 5.88
N ALA A 66 8.02 2.85 5.27
CA ALA A 66 6.79 3.63 5.35
C ALA A 66 5.59 2.89 4.74
N ILE A 67 5.77 2.28 3.55
CA ILE A 67 4.76 1.44 2.92
C ILE A 67 4.39 0.26 3.83
N LEU A 68 5.38 -0.42 4.42
CA LEU A 68 5.15 -1.54 5.34
C LEU A 68 4.40 -1.11 6.60
N GLY A 69 4.78 0.01 7.20
CA GLY A 69 4.10 0.58 8.36
C GLY A 69 2.64 0.93 8.05
N MET A 70 2.36 1.51 6.88
CA MET A 70 0.99 1.75 6.44
C MET A 70 0.23 0.46 6.20
N THR A 71 0.83 -0.55 5.57
CA THR A 71 0.19 -1.87 5.40
C THR A 71 -0.17 -2.50 6.74
N VAL A 72 0.69 -2.40 7.75
CA VAL A 72 0.35 -2.88 9.11
C VAL A 72 -0.79 -2.05 9.70
N ASN A 73 -0.81 -0.73 9.48
CA ASN A 73 -1.94 0.10 9.90
C ASN A 73 -3.26 -0.30 9.21
N SER A 74 -3.22 -0.84 7.98
CA SER A 74 -4.41 -1.36 7.28
C SER A 74 -5.09 -2.54 7.98
N VAL A 75 -4.38 -3.20 8.90
CA VAL A 75 -4.93 -4.27 9.73
C VAL A 75 -5.81 -3.72 10.85
N PHE A 76 -5.58 -2.47 11.26
CA PHE A 76 -6.34 -1.81 12.33
C PHE A 76 -7.42 -0.87 11.80
N GLU A 77 -7.25 -0.35 10.58
CA GLU A 77 -8.20 0.58 9.97
C GLU A 77 -8.60 0.16 8.56
N ALA A 78 -9.88 0.36 8.21
CA ALA A 78 -10.47 0.06 6.92
C ALA A 78 -10.08 1.05 5.80
N TRP A 79 -8.89 1.66 5.84
CA TRP A 79 -8.51 2.71 4.89
C TRP A 79 -8.29 2.19 3.47
N CYS A 80 -7.93 0.91 3.29
CA CYS A 80 -7.62 0.36 1.97
C CYS A 80 -8.88 0.01 1.16
N VAL A 81 -10.02 -0.19 1.83
CA VAL A 81 -11.35 -0.44 1.21
C VAL A 81 -12.23 0.80 1.14
N ALA A 82 -11.78 1.92 1.70
CA ALA A 82 -12.48 3.20 1.64
C ALA A 82 -11.86 4.10 0.54
N PRO A 83 -12.31 4.01 -0.73
CA PRO A 83 -11.85 4.90 -1.80
C PRO A 83 -12.28 6.33 -1.47
N GLY A 84 -11.35 7.13 -0.94
CA GLY A 84 -11.59 8.47 -0.43
C GLY A 84 -10.88 8.78 0.89
N SER A 85 -10.32 7.76 1.55
CA SER A 85 -9.48 7.99 2.72
C SER A 85 -8.13 8.61 2.31
N PRO A 86 -7.64 9.65 3.00
CA PRO A 86 -6.35 10.26 2.72
C PRO A 86 -5.19 9.25 2.77
N GLU A 87 -5.28 8.23 3.64
CA GLU A 87 -4.24 7.20 3.77
C GLU A 87 -4.11 6.35 2.49
N CYS A 88 -5.21 6.07 1.81
CA CYS A 88 -5.20 5.29 0.58
C CYS A 88 -4.44 6.03 -0.54
N SER A 89 -4.71 7.32 -0.69
CA SER A 89 -4.00 8.16 -1.67
C SER A 89 -2.51 8.29 -1.35
N TYR A 90 -2.18 8.43 -0.07
CA TYR A 90 -0.80 8.53 0.38
C TYR A 90 -0.03 7.22 0.17
N PHE A 91 -0.64 6.07 0.48
CA PHE A 91 -0.06 4.75 0.24
C PHE A 91 0.30 4.54 -1.24
N TRP A 92 -0.64 4.79 -2.15
CA TRP A 92 -0.39 4.64 -3.59
C TRP A 92 0.62 5.66 -4.12
N GLY A 93 0.65 6.87 -3.54
CA GLY A 93 1.69 7.86 -3.80
C GLY A 93 3.08 7.35 -3.43
N LEU A 94 3.25 6.79 -2.23
CA LEU A 94 4.51 6.19 -1.80
C LEU A 94 4.93 5.00 -2.67
N VAL A 95 3.98 4.15 -3.06
CA VAL A 95 4.23 3.03 -4.00
C VAL A 95 4.70 3.56 -5.35
N GLY A 96 4.09 4.63 -5.86
CA GLY A 96 4.53 5.30 -7.08
C GLY A 96 5.94 5.88 -6.99
N ILE A 97 6.28 6.50 -5.86
CA ILE A 97 7.65 7.01 -5.58
C ILE A 97 8.64 5.84 -5.53
N ALA A 98 8.32 4.76 -4.83
CA ALA A 98 9.17 3.57 -4.76
C ALA A 98 9.42 2.97 -6.15
N LEU A 99 8.39 2.86 -6.99
CA LEU A 99 8.49 2.41 -8.38
C LEU A 99 9.33 3.37 -9.25
N GLY A 100 9.18 4.68 -9.05
CA GLY A 100 9.99 5.70 -9.72
C GLY A 100 11.47 5.55 -9.37
N MET A 101 11.78 5.44 -8.08
CA MET A 101 13.14 5.20 -7.58
C MET A 101 13.72 3.89 -8.11
N ALA A 102 12.92 2.83 -8.13
CA ALA A 102 13.30 1.53 -8.69
C ALA A 102 13.76 1.66 -10.15
N ARG A 103 13.00 2.40 -10.96
CA ARG A 103 13.31 2.65 -12.37
C ARG A 103 14.55 3.52 -12.56
N VAL A 104 14.71 4.57 -11.76
CA VAL A 104 15.91 5.43 -11.83
C VAL A 104 17.15 4.63 -11.46
N ALA A 105 17.10 3.86 -10.38
CA ALA A 105 18.23 3.04 -9.92
C ALA A 105 18.62 1.93 -10.91
N THR A 106 17.67 1.41 -11.70
CA THR A 106 17.95 0.40 -12.75
C THR A 106 18.36 0.99 -14.09
N LYS A 107 17.99 2.24 -14.41
CA LYS A 107 18.29 2.90 -15.69
C LYS A 107 19.70 3.48 -15.76
N THR A 108 20.39 3.68 -14.64
CA THR A 108 21.80 4.12 -14.59
C THR A 108 22.79 3.00 -14.96
N ARG A 109 22.37 2.05 -15.79
CA ARG A 109 23.17 0.90 -16.25
C ARG A 109 23.43 0.97 -17.74
#